data_AF-A0A8D8JZT2-F1
#
_entry.id   AF-A0A8D8JZT2-F1
#
_cell.length_a   1.000
_cell.length_b   1.000
_cell.length_c   1.000
_cell.angle_alpha   90.00
_cell.angle_beta   90.00
_cell.angle_gamma   90.00
#
_symmetry.space_group_name_H-M   'P 1'
#
loop_
_entity.id
_entity.type
_entity.pdbx_description
1 polymer ?
#
loop_
_entity_poly.entity_id
_entity_poly.type
_entity_poly.pdbx_seq_one_letter_code
_entity_poly.pdbx_strand_id
1 'polypeptide(L)'
;QTTKMVKTLPAVHRWTVTGTPIEKSMDNLYGLVHFLDYSPYNDYQLWRQFNYQYQQGNPRPLLAVMSRIMWRTCKAAVLDQLGIPPQTEVLHKITMSDLQNFFYRTEHAKCATAFREKAAYLGRNLSMAR
;
A
#
# COMPACT_ATOMS: atom_id res chain seq x y z
N GLN A 1 -0.59 -4.96 -17.19
CA GLN A 1 -0.25 -5.29 -18.59
C GLN A 1 1.25 -5.56 -18.74
N THR A 2 2.13 -4.75 -18.14
CA THR A 2 3.59 -4.93 -18.13
C THR A 2 4.06 -6.33 -17.71
N THR A 3 3.55 -6.87 -16.60
CA THR A 3 3.87 -8.22 -16.12
C THR A 3 3.64 -9.31 -17.17
N LYS A 4 2.53 -9.24 -17.92
CA LYS A 4 2.20 -10.24 -18.94
C LYS A 4 3.22 -10.21 -20.09
N MET A 5 3.71 -9.03 -20.45
CA MET A 5 4.73 -8.87 -21.48
C MET A 5 6.09 -9.39 -21.01
N VAL A 6 6.57 -9.01 -19.82
CA VAL A 6 7.89 -9.48 -19.34
C VAL A 6 7.88 -11.00 -19.12
N LYS A 7 6.72 -11.58 -18.79
CA LYS A 7 6.56 -13.03 -18.65
C LYS A 7 6.74 -13.79 -19.97
N THR A 8 6.53 -13.19 -21.15
CA THR A 8 6.74 -13.90 -22.43
C THR A 8 8.21 -14.13 -22.75
N LEU A 9 9.13 -13.43 -22.08
CA LEU A 9 10.55 -13.65 -22.24
C LEU A 9 10.92 -15.09 -21.79
N PRO A 10 11.68 -15.85 -22.59
CA PRO A 10 12.17 -17.17 -22.20
C PRO A 10 13.02 -17.08 -20.94
N ALA A 11 12.69 -17.86 -19.92
CA ALA A 11 13.44 -17.94 -18.68
C ALA A 11 13.25 -19.32 -18.04
N VAL A 12 14.33 -19.86 -17.46
CA VAL A 12 14.29 -21.09 -16.66
C VAL A 12 13.90 -20.79 -15.21
N HIS A 13 14.43 -19.69 -14.67
CA HIS A 13 14.15 -19.21 -13.32
C HIS A 13 13.76 -17.73 -13.35
N ARG A 14 12.76 -17.36 -12.56
CA ARG A 14 12.25 -15.98 -12.47
C ARG A 14 12.33 -15.52 -11.03
N TRP A 15 12.88 -14.34 -10.82
CA TRP A 15 13.03 -13.72 -9.50
C TRP A 15 12.51 -12.29 -9.57
N THR A 16 11.88 -11.84 -8.48
CA THR A 16 11.42 -10.47 -8.31
C THR A 16 12.05 -9.88 -7.06
N VAL A 17 12.58 -8.67 -7.15
CA VAL A 17 13.13 -7.94 -6.00
C VAL A 17 12.31 -6.67 -5.81
N THR A 18 11.78 -6.44 -4.61
CA THR A 18 11.02 -5.24 -4.26
C THR A 18 11.19 -4.91 -2.78
N GLY A 19 11.39 -3.63 -2.48
CA GLY A 19 11.41 -3.14 -1.09
C GLY A 19 10.01 -2.96 -0.49
N THR A 20 8.98 -2.85 -1.34
CA THR A 20 7.59 -2.56 -0.98
C THR A 20 6.67 -3.47 -1.78
N PRO A 21 6.57 -4.78 -1.44
CA PRO A 21 5.79 -5.74 -2.21
C PRO A 21 4.28 -5.47 -2.21
N ILE A 22 3.80 -4.69 -1.24
CA ILE A 22 2.40 -4.27 -1.11
C ILE A 22 2.42 -2.74 -1.08
N GLU A 23 1.85 -2.12 -2.12
CA GLU A 23 1.82 -0.65 -2.24
C GLU A 23 0.40 -0.12 -1.97
N LYS A 24 -0.58 -0.46 -2.83
CA LYS A 24 -1.94 0.08 -2.76
C LYS A 24 -2.99 -0.99 -2.50
N SER A 25 -2.82 -2.17 -3.08
CA SER A 25 -3.71 -3.31 -2.87
C SER A 25 -2.97 -4.64 -2.92
N MET A 26 -3.64 -5.68 -2.43
CA MET A 26 -3.16 -7.06 -2.54
C MET A 26 -3.01 -7.51 -4.01
N ASP A 27 -3.74 -6.89 -4.95
CA ASP A 27 -3.63 -7.21 -6.37
C ASP A 27 -2.30 -6.74 -6.98
N ASN A 28 -1.63 -5.75 -6.37
CA ASN A 28 -0.26 -5.38 -6.79
C ASN A 28 0.73 -6.54 -6.56
N LEU A 29 0.52 -7.31 -5.48
CA LEU A 29 1.34 -8.46 -5.16
C LEU A 29 1.12 -9.60 -6.17
N TYR A 30 -0.11 -9.78 -6.67
CA TYR A 30 -0.39 -10.79 -7.70
C TYR A 30 0.43 -10.59 -8.96
N GLY A 31 0.69 -9.35 -9.36
CA GLY A 31 1.55 -9.07 -10.51
C GLY A 31 2.94 -9.71 -10.36
N LEU A 32 3.52 -9.69 -9.16
CA LEU A 32 4.81 -10.33 -8.88
C LEU A 32 4.68 -11.86 -8.88
N VAL A 33 3.67 -12.40 -8.21
CA VAL A 33 3.41 -13.85 -8.15
C VAL A 33 3.17 -14.44 -9.53
N HIS A 34 2.38 -13.75 -10.36
CA HIS A 34 2.09 -14.17 -11.73
C HIS A 34 3.36 -14.18 -12.60
N PHE A 35 4.29 -13.24 -12.37
CA PHE A 35 5.58 -13.22 -13.07
C PHE A 35 6.48 -14.38 -12.65
N LEU A 36 6.53 -14.75 -11.37
CA LEU A 36 7.33 -15.88 -10.89
C LEU A 36 6.91 -17.21 -11.56
N ASP A 37 5.69 -17.27 -12.09
CA ASP A 37 5.13 -18.40 -12.84
C ASP A 37 5.13 -19.73 -12.08
N TYR A 38 4.96 -19.65 -10.76
CA TYR A 38 4.95 -20.81 -9.88
C TYR A 38 3.53 -21.39 -9.76
N SER A 39 3.28 -22.51 -10.44
CA SER A 39 1.99 -23.22 -10.42
C SER A 39 1.72 -23.88 -9.05
N PRO A 40 0.46 -23.89 -8.55
CA PRO A 40 -0.77 -23.36 -9.16
C PRO A 40 -1.04 -21.88 -8.85
N TYR A 41 -0.12 -21.19 -8.17
CA TYR A 41 -0.34 -19.85 -7.62
C TYR A 41 -0.25 -18.72 -8.67
N ASN A 42 0.22 -19.04 -9.86
CA ASN A 42 0.21 -18.16 -11.03
C ASN A 42 -1.20 -18.00 -11.64
N ASP A 43 -2.20 -18.75 -11.16
CA ASP A 43 -3.61 -18.62 -11.54
C ASP A 43 -4.33 -17.49 -10.78
N TYR A 44 -5.09 -16.67 -11.51
CA TYR A 44 -5.75 -15.51 -10.95
C TYR A 44 -6.98 -15.86 -10.13
N GLN A 45 -7.72 -16.93 -10.47
CA GLN A 45 -8.93 -17.31 -9.73
C GLN A 45 -8.56 -17.81 -8.34
N LEU A 46 -7.52 -18.65 -8.26
CA LEU A 46 -6.98 -19.11 -6.99
C LEU A 46 -6.48 -17.94 -6.13
N TRP A 47 -5.75 -16.99 -6.74
CA TRP A 47 -5.32 -15.78 -6.05
C TRP A 47 -6.50 -14.98 -5.48
N ARG A 48 -7.53 -14.74 -6.29
CA ARG A 48 -8.74 -14.02 -5.87
C ARG A 48 -9.44 -14.71 -4.70
N GLN A 49 -9.50 -16.04 -4.70
CA GLN A 49 -10.07 -16.80 -3.60
C GLN A 49 -9.29 -16.59 -2.31
N PHE A 50 -7.96 -16.66 -2.35
CA PHE A 50 -7.11 -16.42 -1.18
C PHE A 50 -7.19 -14.98 -0.69
N ASN A 51 -7.22 -14.01 -1.59
CA ASN A 51 -7.38 -12.59 -1.24
C ASN A 51 -8.75 -12.33 -0.61
N TYR A 52 -9.82 -12.92 -1.16
CA TYR A 52 -11.16 -12.82 -0.57
C TYR A 52 -11.19 -13.41 0.85
N GLN A 53 -10.62 -14.60 1.07
CA GLN A 53 -10.53 -15.20 2.40
C GLN A 53 -9.72 -14.33 3.36
N TYR A 54 -8.63 -13.72 2.90
CA TYR A 54 -7.84 -12.77 3.67
C TYR A 54 -8.68 -11.55 4.09
N GLN A 55 -9.48 -10.98 3.18
CA GLN A 55 -10.39 -9.87 3.48
C GLN A 55 -11.50 -10.26 4.46
N GLN A 56 -11.91 -11.52 4.48
CA GLN A 56 -12.84 -12.10 5.47
C GLN A 56 -12.17 -12.45 6.81
N GLY A 57 -10.89 -12.12 6.99
CA GLY A 57 -10.14 -12.35 8.23
C GLY A 57 -9.46 -13.72 8.34
N ASN A 58 -9.43 -14.52 7.28
CA ASN A 58 -8.67 -15.77 7.22
C ASN A 58 -7.40 -15.62 6.36
N PRO A 59 -6.24 -15.27 6.97
CA PRO A 59 -5.01 -15.05 6.22
C PRO A 59 -4.25 -16.34 5.88
N ARG A 60 -4.61 -17.48 6.48
CA ARG A 60 -3.80 -18.72 6.41
C ARG A 60 -3.48 -19.18 4.99
N PRO A 61 -4.43 -19.22 4.04
CA PRO A 61 -4.16 -19.72 2.69
C PRO A 61 -3.16 -18.83 1.96
N LEU A 62 -3.35 -17.52 2.04
CA LEU A 62 -2.45 -16.55 1.41
C LEU A 62 -1.04 -16.62 2.05
N LEU A 63 -0.95 -16.65 3.38
CA LEU A 63 0.33 -16.73 4.09
C LEU A 63 1.10 -18.01 3.76
N ALA A 64 0.43 -19.15 3.65
CA ALA A 64 1.05 -20.43 3.31
C ALA A 64 1.72 -20.42 1.92
N VAL A 65 1.16 -19.66 0.97
CA VAL A 65 1.77 -19.47 -0.35
C VAL A 65 2.93 -18.49 -0.24
N MET A 66 2.69 -17.33 0.36
CA MET A 66 3.70 -16.27 0.47
C MET A 66 4.96 -16.76 1.18
N SER A 67 4.84 -17.57 2.24
CA SER A 67 6.00 -18.12 2.96
C SER A 67 6.85 -19.08 2.13
N ARG A 68 6.32 -19.63 1.03
CA ARG A 68 7.06 -20.53 0.13
C ARG A 68 7.79 -19.79 -0.98
N ILE A 69 7.23 -18.68 -1.46
CA ILE A 69 7.73 -17.97 -2.66
C ILE A 69 8.40 -16.63 -2.35
N MET A 70 8.23 -16.11 -1.13
CA MET A 70 8.75 -14.82 -0.72
C MET A 70 9.70 -14.98 0.44
N TRP A 71 10.87 -14.37 0.30
CA TRP A 71 11.77 -14.08 1.40
C TRP A 71 11.73 -12.59 1.69
N ARG A 72 11.48 -12.20 2.94
CA ARG A 72 11.50 -10.80 3.37
C ARG A 72 12.33 -10.65 4.65
N THR A 73 13.45 -9.94 4.52
CA THR A 73 14.25 -9.53 5.68
C THR A 73 13.76 -8.17 6.16
N CYS A 74 13.31 -8.09 7.42
CA CYS A 74 12.96 -6.81 8.04
C CYS A 74 14.23 -6.13 8.55
N LYS A 75 14.32 -4.79 8.40
CA LYS A 75 15.47 -4.01 8.89
C LYS A 75 15.79 -4.30 10.36
N ALA A 76 14.77 -4.46 11.20
CA ALA A 76 14.92 -4.82 12.61
C ALA A 76 15.64 -6.16 12.85
N ALA A 77 15.53 -7.12 11.93
CA ALA A 77 16.12 -8.45 12.06
C ALA A 77 17.62 -8.51 11.68
N VAL A 78 18.14 -7.45 11.06
CA VAL A 78 19.53 -7.34 10.60
C VAL A 78 20.19 -6.03 11.02
N LEU A 79 19.51 -5.24 11.86
CA LEU A 79 19.95 -3.88 12.18
C LEU A 79 21.33 -3.88 12.86
N ASP A 80 21.55 -4.87 13.72
CA ASP A 80 22.78 -5.17 14.43
C ASP A 80 23.93 -5.60 13.50
N GLN A 81 23.62 -6.30 12.40
CA GLN A 81 24.61 -6.76 11.41
C GLN A 81 25.04 -5.67 10.44
N LEU A 82 24.18 -4.67 10.22
CA LEU A 82 24.40 -3.65 9.19
C LEU A 82 25.24 -2.47 9.68
N GLY A 83 25.54 -2.37 10.98
CA GLY A 83 26.31 -1.26 11.55
C GLY A 83 25.71 0.12 11.24
N ILE A 84 24.38 0.19 11.05
CA ILE A 84 23.72 1.42 10.61
C ILE A 84 23.78 2.45 11.74
N PRO A 85 24.28 3.67 11.49
CA PRO A 85 24.27 4.71 12.51
C PRO A 85 22.83 5.03 12.94
N PRO A 86 22.62 5.49 14.18
CA PRO A 86 21.29 5.86 14.65
C PRO A 86 20.58 6.80 13.67
N GLN A 87 19.31 6.50 13.37
CA GLN A 87 18.51 7.35 12.49
C GLN A 87 18.27 8.69 13.19
N THR A 88 18.65 9.79 12.56
CA THR A 88 18.37 11.15 13.03
C THR A 88 17.21 11.75 12.24
N GLU A 89 16.30 12.40 12.93
CA GLU A 89 15.21 13.18 12.34
C GLU A 89 15.46 14.66 12.64
N VAL A 90 15.56 15.49 11.59
CA VAL A 90 15.75 16.93 11.73
C VAL A 90 14.54 17.63 11.14
N LEU A 91 13.73 18.23 12.01
CA LEU A 91 12.54 18.99 11.61
C LEU A 91 12.93 20.42 11.24
N HIS A 92 12.90 20.74 9.95
CA HIS A 92 13.05 22.11 9.47
C HIS A 92 11.69 22.79 9.37
N LYS A 93 11.33 23.58 10.40
CA LYS A 93 10.15 24.44 10.35
C LYS A 93 10.44 25.64 9.46
N ILE A 94 9.69 25.77 8.38
CA ILE A 94 9.74 26.92 7.47
C ILE A 94 8.56 27.85 7.74
N THR A 95 8.80 29.15 7.64
CA THR A 95 7.74 30.16 7.71
C THR A 95 7.26 30.46 6.30
N MET A 96 5.94 30.46 6.08
CA MET A 96 5.36 30.86 4.81
C MET A 96 5.61 32.34 4.55
N SER A 97 5.83 32.71 3.29
CA SER A 97 5.83 34.13 2.87
C SER A 97 4.43 34.73 2.99
N ASP A 98 4.33 36.06 2.93
CA ASP A 98 3.03 36.75 3.00
C ASP A 98 2.08 36.29 1.89
N LEU A 99 2.59 36.11 0.67
CA LEU A 99 1.80 35.62 -0.45
C LEU A 99 1.31 34.18 -0.23
N GLN A 100 2.19 33.29 0.25
CA GLN A 100 1.82 31.91 0.57
C GLN A 100 0.79 31.85 1.70
N ASN A 101 0.96 32.67 2.75
CA ASN A 101 0.00 32.79 3.84
C ASN A 101 -1.36 33.29 3.35
N PHE A 102 -1.39 34.27 2.46
CA PHE A 102 -2.62 34.80 1.88
C PHE A 102 -3.39 33.71 1.12
N PHE A 103 -2.72 32.99 0.22
CA PHE A 103 -3.34 31.89 -0.52
C PHE A 103 -3.77 30.75 0.40
N TYR A 104 -2.89 30.33 1.32
CA TYR A 104 -3.18 29.26 2.27
C TYR A 104 -4.40 29.58 3.13
N ARG A 105 -4.48 30.80 3.71
CA ARG A 105 -5.61 31.23 4.54
C ARG A 105 -6.91 31.32 3.74
N THR A 106 -6.83 31.83 2.51
CA THR A 106 -7.98 31.93 1.61
C THR A 106 -8.55 30.55 1.31
N GLU A 107 -7.70 29.59 0.93
CA GLU A 107 -8.14 28.23 0.61
C GLU A 107 -8.60 27.48 1.85
N HIS A 108 -7.89 27.64 2.98
CA HIS A 108 -8.29 27.08 4.27
C HIS A 108 -9.68 27.56 4.68
N ALA A 109 -10.00 28.84 4.50
CA ALA A 109 -11.33 29.37 4.80
C ALA A 109 -12.42 28.72 3.94
N LYS A 110 -12.21 28.57 2.63
CA LYS A 110 -13.14 27.88 1.73
C LYS A 110 -13.35 26.43 2.15
N CYS A 111 -12.26 25.69 2.39
CA CYS A 111 -12.33 24.29 2.84
C CYS A 111 -13.05 24.16 4.18
N ALA A 112 -12.77 25.05 5.13
CA ALA A 112 -13.42 25.06 6.44
C ALA A 112 -14.93 25.35 6.36
N THR A 113 -15.37 26.19 5.43
CA THR A 113 -16.79 26.45 5.18
C THR A 113 -17.46 25.23 4.54
N ALA A 114 -16.89 24.70 3.45
CA ALA A 114 -17.43 23.52 2.76
C ALA A 114 -17.50 22.29 3.69
N PHE A 115 -16.49 22.11 4.55
CA PHE A 115 -16.51 21.07 5.57
C PHE A 115 -17.64 21.27 6.57
N ARG A 116 -17.82 22.48 7.11
CA ARG A 116 -18.89 22.81 8.06
C ARG A 116 -20.27 22.56 7.48
N GLU A 117 -20.51 22.98 6.23
CA GLU A 117 -21.77 22.74 5.52
C GLU A 117 -22.07 21.24 5.39
N LYS A 118 -21.07 20.46 4.95
CA LYS A 118 -21.22 19.01 4.79
C LYS A 118 -21.40 18.29 6.13
N ALA A 119 -20.67 18.70 7.16
CA ALA A 119 -20.81 18.18 8.51
C ALA A 119 -22.21 18.48 9.09
N ALA A 120 -22.73 19.69 8.89
CA ALA A 120 -24.08 20.06 9.30
C ALA A 120 -25.17 19.26 8.57
N TYR A 121 -25.00 19.02 7.27
CA TYR A 121 -25.89 18.16 6.49
C TYR A 121 -25.92 16.72 7.01
N LEU A 122 -24.75 16.13 7.30
CA LEU A 122 -24.66 14.78 7.87
C LEU A 122 -25.27 14.70 9.27
N GLY A 123 -25.00 15.69 10.13
CA GLY A 123 -25.58 15.76 11.47
C GLY A 123 -27.12 15.86 11.48
N ARG A 124 -27.70 16.63 10.54
CA ARG A 124 -29.16 16.72 10.38
C ARG A 124 -29.77 15.41 9.89
N ASN A 125 -29.17 14.74 8.92
CA ASN A 125 -29.66 13.46 8.41
C ASN A 125 -29.57 12.32 9.44
N LEU A 126 -28.51 12.31 10.26
CA LEU A 126 -28.41 11.36 11.39
C LEU A 126 -29.45 11.64 12.49
N SER A 127 -29.89 12.90 12.66
CA SER A 127 -30.97 13.25 13.59
C SER A 127 -32.38 12.93 13.08
N MET A 128 -32.59 12.89 11.75
CA MET A 128 -33.87 12.50 11.13
C MET A 128 -34.04 10.98 10.94
N ALA A 129 -32.97 10.20 11.13
CA ALA A 129 -32.98 8.74 11.03
C ALA A 129 -33.21 8.04 12.39
N ARG A 130 -33.67 8.78 13.41
CA ARG A 130 -34.19 8.27 14.69
C ARG A 130 -35.69 8.54 14.75
#